data_AF-A0A9E3KWY3-F1
#
_entry.id   AF-A0A9E3KWY3-F1
#
_cell.length_a   1.000
_cell.length_b   1.000
_cell.length_c   1.000
_cell.angle_alpha   90.00
_cell.angle_beta   90.00
_cell.angle_gamma   90.00
#
_symmetry.space_group_name_H-M   'P 1'
#
loop_
_entity.id
_entity.type
_entity.pdbx_description
1 polymer ?
#
loop_
_entity_poly.entity_id
_entity_poly.type
_entity_poly.pdbx_seq_one_letter_code
_entity_poly.pdbx_strand_id
1 'polypeptide(L)'
;MKFKDYLKELSLVILGVLIALLIENYREHLRDKSTVRSYLGIVEEDLNFDVINLTDQLKKDSAYAKKLKRLSDVLTTNADLIHLKYGLSSWTKQDSVPYIKLSTWDSLNYYTLNMYSNTEYTTRKIGFSTLVNSNLGHLLDENLLKKITIYYTTDSDHLDFVVGIDDKCQWNAIPFLNQYQGIFHKVILSDEFNATLLKNEVSGRYSTTLNEMRSKQLIIDKAQALLNVIKTN
;
A
#
# COMPACT_ATOMS: atom_id res chain seq x y z
N MET A 1 -64.87 15.53 -44.96
CA MET A 1 -63.73 16.47 -44.82
C MET A 1 -63.13 16.40 -43.41
N LYS A 2 -63.92 16.52 -42.34
CA LYS A 2 -63.45 16.56 -40.93
C LYS A 2 -62.54 15.41 -40.44
N PHE A 3 -62.76 14.16 -40.88
CA PHE A 3 -61.97 13.01 -40.39
C PHE A 3 -60.49 13.05 -40.81
N LYS A 4 -60.19 13.57 -42.01
CA LYS A 4 -58.79 13.76 -42.47
C LYS A 4 -58.07 14.83 -41.66
N ASP A 5 -58.77 15.89 -41.29
CA ASP A 5 -58.21 16.98 -40.49
C ASP A 5 -57.94 16.52 -39.05
N TYR A 6 -58.85 15.74 -38.45
CA TYR A 6 -58.61 15.10 -37.15
C TYR A 6 -57.43 14.13 -37.15
N LEU A 7 -57.26 13.31 -38.20
CA LEU A 7 -56.10 12.42 -38.33
C LEU A 7 -54.80 13.21 -38.46
N LYS A 8 -54.82 14.34 -39.18
CA LYS A 8 -53.66 15.22 -39.34
C LYS A 8 -53.28 15.87 -38.00
N GLU A 9 -54.25 16.40 -37.25
CA GLU A 9 -54.03 16.95 -35.91
C GLU A 9 -53.51 15.90 -34.94
N LEU A 10 -54.11 14.70 -34.91
CA LEU A 10 -53.66 13.60 -34.06
C LEU A 10 -52.21 13.19 -34.41
N SER A 11 -51.88 13.09 -35.70
CA SER A 11 -50.52 12.75 -36.13
C SER A 11 -49.49 13.82 -35.74
N LEU A 12 -49.86 15.10 -35.77
CA LEU A 12 -49.03 16.21 -35.31
C LEU A 12 -48.81 16.17 -33.80
N VAL A 13 -49.85 15.86 -33.02
CA VAL A 13 -49.75 15.70 -31.56
C VAL A 13 -48.83 14.53 -31.21
N ILE A 14 -49.02 13.36 -31.86
CA ILE A 14 -48.17 12.19 -31.63
C ILE A 14 -46.71 12.51 -31.99
N LEU A 15 -46.47 13.18 -33.12
CA LEU A 15 -45.13 13.59 -33.53
C LEU A 15 -44.49 14.55 -32.51
N GLY A 16 -45.25 15.52 -32.01
CA GLY A 16 -44.79 16.46 -30.99
C GLY A 16 -44.39 15.77 -29.69
N VAL A 17 -45.20 14.79 -29.23
CA VAL A 17 -44.90 13.98 -28.05
C VAL A 17 -43.64 13.13 -28.27
N LEU A 18 -43.49 12.50 -29.43
CA LEU A 18 -42.30 11.70 -29.76
C LEU A 18 -41.03 12.55 -29.80
N ILE A 19 -41.07 13.74 -30.42
CA ILE A 19 -39.94 14.65 -30.45
C ILE A 19 -39.56 15.11 -29.03
N ALA A 20 -40.54 15.44 -28.20
CA ALA A 20 -40.30 15.82 -26.80
C ALA A 20 -39.63 14.68 -26.01
N LEU A 21 -40.12 13.45 -26.16
CA LEU A 21 -39.52 12.26 -25.53
C LEU A 21 -38.08 12.00 -26.02
N LEU A 22 -37.82 12.20 -27.31
CA LEU A 22 -36.48 12.04 -27.88
C LEU A 22 -35.51 13.10 -27.34
N ILE A 23 -35.94 14.36 -27.22
CA ILE A 23 -35.14 15.44 -26.65
C ILE A 23 -34.82 15.16 -25.19
N GLU A 24 -35.80 14.72 -24.40
CA GLU A 24 -35.59 14.44 -22.98
C GLU A 24 -34.66 13.24 -22.77
N ASN A 25 -34.86 12.14 -23.51
CA ASN A 25 -33.95 10.99 -23.48
C ASN A 25 -32.52 11.38 -23.89
N TYR A 26 -32.36 12.25 -24.88
CA TYR A 26 -31.03 12.74 -25.30
C TYR A 26 -30.36 13.57 -24.20
N ARG A 27 -31.11 14.46 -23.53
CA ARG A 27 -30.60 15.26 -22.41
C ARG A 27 -30.22 14.40 -21.21
N GLU A 28 -31.03 13.40 -20.89
CA GLU A 28 -30.74 12.44 -19.82
C GLU A 28 -29.47 11.65 -20.12
N HIS A 29 -29.34 11.13 -21.35
CA HIS A 29 -28.15 10.40 -21.77
C HIS A 29 -26.87 11.26 -21.72
N LEU A 30 -26.94 12.54 -22.08
CA LEU A 30 -25.81 13.47 -21.94
C LEU A 30 -25.45 13.71 -20.46
N ARG A 31 -26.46 13.86 -19.59
CA ARG A 31 -26.24 14.04 -18.15
C ARG A 31 -25.58 12.80 -17.55
N ASP A 32 -26.05 11.61 -17.91
CA ASP A 32 -25.51 10.36 -17.40
C ASP A 32 -24.06 10.15 -17.84
N LYS A 33 -23.72 10.48 -19.09
CA LYS A 33 -22.32 10.49 -19.56
C LYS A 33 -21.45 11.44 -18.74
N SER A 34 -21.94 12.65 -18.47
CA SER A 34 -21.22 13.62 -17.62
C SER A 34 -21.02 13.09 -16.21
N THR A 35 -22.04 12.44 -15.63
CA THR A 35 -21.96 11.84 -14.30
C THR A 35 -20.94 10.70 -14.24
N VAL A 36 -20.95 9.81 -15.24
CA VAL A 36 -19.96 8.71 -15.35
C VAL A 36 -18.54 9.26 -15.46
N ARG A 37 -18.32 10.31 -16.24
CA ARG A 37 -17.00 10.95 -16.33
C ARG A 37 -16.57 11.56 -15.00
N SER A 38 -17.50 12.13 -14.23
CA SER A 38 -17.24 12.60 -12.87
C SER A 38 -16.79 11.46 -11.95
N TYR A 39 -17.46 10.30 -12.00
CA TYR A 39 -17.06 9.12 -11.23
C TYR A 39 -15.66 8.62 -11.61
N LEU A 40 -15.34 8.59 -12.90
CA LEU A 40 -13.98 8.29 -13.35
C LEU A 40 -12.96 9.30 -12.82
N GLY A 41 -13.32 10.58 -12.76
CA GLY A 41 -12.47 11.62 -12.14
C GLY A 41 -12.15 11.31 -10.67
N ILE A 42 -13.13 10.84 -9.91
CA ILE A 42 -12.91 10.41 -8.51
C ILE A 42 -12.01 9.17 -8.45
N VAL A 43 -12.19 8.20 -9.36
CA VAL A 43 -11.29 7.03 -9.46
C VAL A 43 -9.86 7.47 -9.79
N GLU A 44 -9.66 8.45 -10.67
CA GLU A 44 -8.33 9.01 -10.95
C GLU A 44 -7.72 9.65 -9.69
N GLU A 45 -8.50 10.42 -8.92
CA GLU A 45 -8.03 11.01 -7.67
C GLU A 45 -7.61 9.95 -6.65
N ASP A 46 -8.41 8.88 -6.50
CA ASP A 46 -8.12 7.75 -5.63
C ASP A 46 -6.81 7.05 -6.03
N LEU A 47 -6.64 6.74 -7.32
CA LEU A 47 -5.42 6.11 -7.83
C LEU A 47 -4.18 6.98 -7.66
N ASN A 48 -4.29 8.29 -7.91
CA ASN A 48 -3.16 9.22 -7.69
C ASN A 48 -2.78 9.27 -6.20
N PHE A 49 -3.77 9.30 -5.30
CA PHE A 49 -3.55 9.25 -3.86
C PHE A 49 -2.82 7.97 -3.44
N ASP A 50 -3.28 6.82 -3.94
CA ASP A 50 -2.64 5.52 -3.68
C ASP A 50 -1.18 5.50 -4.17
N VAL A 51 -0.93 5.99 -5.39
CA VAL A 51 0.43 6.06 -5.97
C VAL A 51 1.36 6.92 -5.12
N ILE A 52 0.92 8.11 -4.69
CA ILE A 52 1.72 9.02 -3.86
C ILE A 52 2.05 8.37 -2.53
N ASN A 53 1.05 7.81 -1.85
CA ASN A 53 1.23 7.20 -0.54
C ASN A 53 2.12 5.96 -0.60
N LEU A 54 1.89 5.07 -1.55
CA LEU A 54 2.73 3.87 -1.73
C LEU A 54 4.17 4.23 -2.08
N THR A 55 4.37 5.25 -2.92
CA THR A 55 5.72 5.74 -3.25
C THR A 55 6.46 6.26 -2.01
N ASP A 56 5.77 6.99 -1.15
CA ASP A 56 6.36 7.50 0.09
C ASP A 56 6.61 6.40 1.12
N GLN A 57 5.73 5.40 1.21
CA GLN A 57 5.98 4.20 2.02
C GLN A 57 7.19 3.43 1.50
N LEU A 58 7.31 3.20 0.19
CA LEU A 58 8.46 2.53 -0.42
C LEU A 58 9.80 3.21 -0.11
N LYS A 59 9.83 4.55 -0.04
CA LYS A 59 11.05 5.28 0.37
C LYS A 59 11.43 4.95 1.81
N LYS A 60 10.44 4.89 2.72
CA LYS A 60 10.65 4.54 4.14
C LYS A 60 11.10 3.08 4.26
N ASP A 61 10.42 2.17 3.58
CA ASP A 61 10.73 0.74 3.56
C ASP A 61 12.13 0.47 3.01
N SER A 62 12.53 1.17 1.93
CA SER A 62 13.88 1.08 1.36
C SER A 62 14.95 1.53 2.35
N ALA A 63 14.72 2.63 3.07
CA ALA A 63 15.65 3.11 4.10
C ALA A 63 15.76 2.11 5.26
N TYR A 64 14.65 1.50 5.65
CA TYR A 64 14.58 0.49 6.70
C TYR A 64 15.24 -0.84 6.26
N ALA A 65 14.96 -1.32 5.05
CA ALA A 65 15.59 -2.51 4.47
C ALA A 65 17.12 -2.37 4.37
N LYS A 66 17.63 -1.17 4.07
CA LYS A 66 19.09 -0.90 4.10
C LYS A 66 19.68 -1.07 5.49
N LYS A 67 18.96 -0.65 6.55
CA LYS A 67 19.39 -0.85 7.94
C LYS A 67 19.39 -2.32 8.30
N LEU A 68 18.31 -3.04 7.97
CA LEU A 68 18.21 -4.49 8.20
C LEU A 68 19.29 -5.27 7.46
N LYS A 69 19.57 -4.93 6.20
CA LYS A 69 20.63 -5.56 5.41
C LYS A 69 21.99 -5.39 6.09
N ARG A 70 22.35 -4.16 6.46
CA ARG A 70 23.62 -3.88 7.16
C ARG A 70 23.73 -4.67 8.46
N LEU A 71 22.64 -4.74 9.23
CA LEU A 71 22.59 -5.54 10.45
C LEU A 71 22.74 -7.03 10.16
N SER A 72 22.02 -7.57 9.18
CA SER A 72 22.11 -8.97 8.74
C SER A 72 23.52 -9.33 8.29
N ASP A 73 24.17 -8.46 7.51
CA ASP A 73 25.53 -8.67 7.00
C ASP A 73 26.53 -8.72 8.17
N VAL A 74 26.39 -7.83 9.16
CA VAL A 74 27.25 -7.79 10.37
C VAL A 74 27.04 -9.03 11.24
N LEU A 75 25.78 -9.44 11.44
CA LEU A 75 25.41 -10.67 12.16
C LEU A 75 25.71 -11.95 11.34
N THR A 76 26.13 -11.85 10.09
CA THR A 76 26.51 -13.04 9.29
C THR A 76 28.02 -13.20 9.22
N THR A 77 28.74 -12.09 9.16
CA THR A 77 30.20 -12.06 8.97
C THR A 77 31.00 -12.15 10.26
N ASN A 78 30.40 -11.89 11.43
CA ASN A 78 31.10 -12.03 12.71
C ASN A 78 30.99 -13.43 13.30
N ALA A 79 32.09 -14.18 13.30
CA ALA A 79 32.20 -15.46 14.01
C ALA A 79 32.00 -15.31 15.54
N ASP A 80 32.27 -14.12 16.09
CA ASP A 80 32.19 -13.81 17.52
C ASP A 80 30.78 -13.41 18.02
N LEU A 81 29.73 -13.66 17.24
CA LEU A 81 28.33 -13.47 17.67
C LEU A 81 28.00 -14.12 19.02
N ILE A 82 28.64 -15.26 19.30
CA ILE A 82 28.51 -16.02 20.54
C ILE A 82 29.16 -15.28 21.73
N HIS A 83 30.11 -14.39 21.45
CA HIS A 83 30.86 -13.59 22.43
C HIS A 83 30.31 -12.17 22.61
N LEU A 84 29.26 -11.79 21.88
CA LEU A 84 28.67 -10.45 21.90
C LEU A 84 28.25 -10.02 23.33
N LYS A 85 27.68 -10.96 24.09
CA LYS A 85 27.32 -10.79 25.50
C LYS A 85 28.53 -10.45 26.38
N TYR A 86 29.67 -11.10 26.13
CA TYR A 86 30.88 -10.93 26.91
C TYR A 86 31.57 -9.59 26.62
N GLY A 87 31.73 -9.22 25.34
CA GLY A 87 32.39 -7.96 24.94
C GLY A 87 31.65 -6.68 25.38
N LEU A 88 30.32 -6.72 25.44
CA LEU A 88 29.50 -5.61 25.92
C LEU A 88 29.37 -5.59 27.46
N SER A 89 29.46 -6.74 28.13
CA SER A 89 29.41 -6.82 29.60
C SER A 89 30.67 -6.24 30.28
N SER A 90 31.82 -6.31 29.61
CA SER A 90 33.05 -5.60 30.00
C SER A 90 32.95 -4.08 29.85
N TRP A 91 32.00 -3.58 29.05
CA TRP A 91 31.79 -2.17 28.72
C TRP A 91 31.02 -1.39 29.80
N THR A 92 30.25 -2.08 30.66
CA THR A 92 29.37 -1.44 31.65
C THR A 92 29.94 -1.42 33.07
N LYS A 93 31.08 -2.08 33.32
CA LYS A 93 31.65 -2.21 34.67
C LYS A 93 32.87 -1.32 34.97
N GLN A 94 33.53 -0.71 33.99
CA GLN A 94 34.71 0.12 34.25
C GLN A 94 34.94 1.21 33.19
N ASP A 95 35.01 2.45 33.68
CA ASP A 95 35.73 3.61 33.13
C ASP A 95 35.15 4.46 31.99
N SER A 96 34.94 5.74 32.34
CA SER A 96 34.72 6.90 31.49
C SER A 96 36.00 7.36 30.77
N VAL A 97 36.60 6.50 29.94
CA VAL A 97 37.84 6.79 29.18
C VAL A 97 37.51 6.88 27.68
N PRO A 98 38.17 7.77 26.90
CA PRO A 98 37.73 8.09 25.54
C PRO A 98 38.00 6.92 24.59
N TYR A 99 36.90 6.30 24.20
CA TYR A 99 36.63 5.70 22.89
C TYR A 99 37.84 5.39 22.01
N ILE A 100 38.41 4.18 22.16
CA ILE A 100 39.17 3.55 21.08
C ILE A 100 38.19 2.72 20.27
N LYS A 101 37.75 3.34 19.18
CA LYS A 101 36.85 2.85 18.14
C LYS A 101 37.23 1.43 17.68
N LEU A 102 36.46 0.42 18.07
CA LEU A 102 36.59 -0.92 17.50
C LEU A 102 35.85 -0.90 16.15
N SER A 103 36.65 -0.63 15.13
CA SER A 103 36.40 0.04 13.83
C SER A 103 35.26 -0.43 12.89
N THR A 104 34.25 -1.19 13.30
CA THR A 104 33.09 -1.51 12.44
C THR A 104 31.73 -1.50 13.14
N TRP A 105 31.68 -1.88 14.41
CA TRP A 105 30.44 -2.05 15.18
C TRP A 105 29.85 -0.72 15.67
N ASP A 106 30.73 0.19 16.01
CA ASP A 106 30.45 1.55 16.47
C ASP A 106 29.75 2.44 15.44
N SER A 107 29.78 2.06 14.15
CA SER A 107 29.10 2.78 13.07
C SER A 107 27.61 2.45 12.96
N LEU A 108 27.19 1.35 13.58
CA LEU A 108 25.80 0.95 13.67
C LEU A 108 25.25 1.58 14.95
N ASN A 109 24.38 2.58 14.81
CA ASN A 109 23.57 3.10 15.90
C ASN A 109 22.62 2.00 16.43
N TYR A 110 23.15 0.99 17.13
CA TYR A 110 22.41 -0.10 17.74
C TYR A 110 21.39 0.41 18.78
N TYR A 111 21.64 1.61 19.33
CA TYR A 111 20.82 2.24 20.36
C TYR A 111 19.46 2.77 19.87
N THR A 112 19.21 2.78 18.55
CA THR A 112 17.96 3.29 17.94
C THR A 112 17.46 2.40 16.80
N LEU A 113 17.71 1.09 16.88
CA LEU A 113 17.11 0.12 15.96
C LEU A 113 15.62 -0.05 16.30
N ASN A 114 14.79 0.81 15.72
CA ASN A 114 13.40 0.45 15.45
C ASN A 114 13.44 -0.69 14.44
N MET A 115 13.43 -1.92 14.95
CA MET A 115 13.34 -3.14 14.15
C MET A 115 11.95 -3.33 13.57
N TYR A 116 11.09 -2.31 13.65
CA TYR A 116 9.75 -2.36 13.13
C TYR A 116 9.27 -0.97 12.71
N SER A 117 8.68 -0.91 11.52
CA SER A 117 7.97 0.25 10.97
C SER A 117 7.09 -0.30 9.86
N ASN A 118 5.91 -0.82 10.19
CA ASN A 118 4.90 -1.00 9.16
C ASN A 118 4.04 0.25 9.11
N THR A 119 3.76 0.68 7.90
CA THR A 119 2.77 1.73 7.68
C THR A 119 1.57 0.99 7.13
N GLU A 120 0.48 0.92 7.90
CA GLU A 120 -0.78 0.36 7.41
C GLU A 120 -1.11 1.02 6.07
N TYR A 121 -1.34 0.18 5.07
CA TYR A 121 -1.81 0.62 3.77
C TYR A 121 -3.31 0.37 3.71
N THR A 122 -4.02 1.31 3.12
CA THR A 122 -5.43 1.13 2.80
C THR A 122 -5.67 1.85 1.49
N THR A 123 -6.21 1.14 0.50
CA THR A 123 -6.63 1.75 -0.76
C THR A 123 -7.79 2.71 -0.53
N ARG A 124 -7.76 3.85 -1.19
CA ARG A 124 -8.93 4.73 -1.24
C ARG A 124 -9.90 4.20 -2.29
N LYS A 125 -11.11 3.79 -1.87
CA LYS A 125 -12.12 3.15 -2.76
C LYS A 125 -13.37 4.01 -2.98
N ILE A 126 -13.29 5.33 -2.88
CA ILE A 126 -14.46 6.20 -2.94
C ILE A 126 -15.04 6.18 -4.35
N GLY A 127 -14.24 6.47 -5.36
CA GLY A 127 -14.65 6.48 -6.76
C GLY A 127 -15.16 5.12 -7.21
N PHE A 128 -14.47 4.04 -6.82
CA PHE A 128 -14.91 2.68 -7.10
C PHE A 128 -16.27 2.36 -6.46
N SER A 129 -16.45 2.70 -5.19
CA SER A 129 -17.72 2.49 -4.49
C SER A 129 -18.84 3.29 -5.12
N THR A 130 -18.59 4.54 -5.49
CA THR A 130 -19.57 5.38 -6.21
C THR A 130 -19.92 4.76 -7.57
N LEU A 131 -18.93 4.25 -8.30
CA LEU A 131 -19.12 3.65 -9.62
C LEU A 131 -19.97 2.38 -9.56
N VAL A 132 -19.64 1.44 -8.68
CA VAL A 132 -20.33 0.14 -8.55
C VAL A 132 -21.72 0.30 -7.95
N ASN A 133 -21.91 1.23 -7.02
CA ASN A 133 -23.23 1.51 -6.44
C ASN A 133 -24.11 2.38 -7.37
N SER A 134 -23.55 2.91 -8.47
CA SER A 134 -24.33 3.62 -9.47
C SER A 134 -24.98 2.65 -10.44
N ASN A 135 -26.22 2.96 -10.87
CA ASN A 135 -26.85 2.26 -11.99
C ASN A 135 -26.21 2.59 -13.35
N LEU A 136 -25.19 3.46 -13.38
CA LEU A 136 -24.57 4.00 -14.60
C LEU A 136 -23.30 3.25 -15.02
N GLY A 137 -22.87 2.23 -14.26
CA GLY A 137 -21.68 1.42 -14.60
C GLY A 137 -21.74 0.79 -15.99
N HIS A 138 -22.94 0.49 -16.50
CA HIS A 138 -23.16 -0.07 -17.84
C HIS A 138 -22.83 0.90 -18.99
N LEU A 139 -22.66 2.20 -18.71
CA LEU A 139 -22.28 3.20 -19.71
C LEU A 139 -20.76 3.28 -19.92
N LEU A 140 -19.97 2.57 -19.10
CA LEU A 140 -18.52 2.45 -19.27
C LEU A 140 -18.17 1.35 -20.26
N ASP A 141 -17.01 1.52 -20.89
CA ASP A 141 -16.38 0.41 -21.59
C ASP A 141 -16.19 -0.80 -20.66
N GLU A 142 -16.64 -1.97 -21.12
CA GLU A 142 -16.66 -3.19 -20.31
C GLU A 142 -15.25 -3.61 -19.87
N ASN A 143 -14.25 -3.42 -20.74
CA ASN A 143 -12.86 -3.71 -20.40
C ASN A 143 -12.31 -2.73 -19.36
N LEU A 144 -12.65 -1.44 -19.46
CA LEU A 144 -12.27 -0.44 -18.46
C LEU A 144 -12.90 -0.76 -17.10
N LEU A 145 -14.20 -1.02 -17.05
CA LEU A 145 -14.89 -1.40 -15.82
C LEU A 145 -14.25 -2.63 -15.18
N LYS A 146 -13.97 -3.67 -15.99
CA LYS A 146 -13.28 -4.88 -15.52
C LYS A 146 -11.90 -4.58 -14.93
N LYS A 147 -11.10 -3.73 -15.56
CA LYS A 147 -9.77 -3.33 -15.04
C LYS A 147 -9.88 -2.58 -13.72
N ILE A 148 -10.83 -1.65 -13.59
CA ILE A 148 -11.11 -0.93 -12.35
C ILE A 148 -11.51 -1.92 -11.25
N THR A 149 -12.44 -2.83 -11.54
CA THR A 149 -12.87 -3.84 -10.57
C THR A 149 -11.74 -4.73 -10.09
N ILE A 150 -10.91 -5.27 -11.00
CA ILE A 150 -9.77 -6.13 -10.64
C ILE A 150 -8.80 -5.39 -9.70
N TYR A 151 -8.51 -4.12 -9.99
CA TYR A 151 -7.61 -3.33 -9.13
C TYR A 151 -8.15 -3.23 -7.69
N TYR A 152 -9.44 -2.89 -7.52
CA TYR A 152 -10.03 -2.61 -6.21
C TYR A 152 -10.57 -3.81 -5.42
N THR A 153 -10.64 -5.00 -6.02
CA THR A 153 -11.16 -6.21 -5.35
C THR A 153 -10.18 -7.38 -5.32
N THR A 154 -9.12 -7.33 -6.14
CA THR A 154 -8.13 -8.41 -6.19
C THR A 154 -6.75 -7.87 -5.84
N ASP A 155 -6.29 -6.85 -6.55
CA ASP A 155 -4.93 -6.36 -6.40
C ASP A 155 -4.73 -5.61 -5.08
N SER A 156 -5.64 -4.67 -4.76
CA SER A 156 -5.62 -3.94 -3.50
C SER A 156 -5.78 -4.86 -2.29
N ASP A 157 -6.70 -5.82 -2.39
CA ASP A 157 -7.05 -6.71 -1.28
C ASP A 157 -5.92 -7.71 -1.00
N HIS A 158 -5.17 -8.09 -2.03
CA HIS A 158 -3.95 -8.87 -1.87
C HIS A 158 -2.87 -8.07 -1.13
N LEU A 159 -2.70 -6.77 -1.42
CA LEU A 159 -1.74 -5.95 -0.69
C LEU A 159 -2.18 -5.75 0.77
N ASP A 160 -3.45 -5.49 1.03
CA ASP A 160 -4.02 -5.40 2.38
C ASP A 160 -3.81 -6.71 3.16
N PHE A 161 -3.96 -7.86 2.49
CA PHE A 161 -3.69 -9.18 3.08
C PHE A 161 -2.21 -9.39 3.38
N VAL A 162 -1.30 -9.02 2.48
CA VAL A 162 0.15 -9.15 2.71
C VAL A 162 0.58 -8.30 3.89
N VAL A 163 0.10 -7.05 3.98
CA VAL A 163 0.35 -6.15 5.11
C VAL A 163 -0.26 -6.71 6.39
N GLY A 164 -1.50 -7.20 6.33
CA GLY A 164 -2.21 -7.76 7.49
C GLY A 164 -1.66 -9.10 7.99
N ILE A 165 -1.07 -9.93 7.13
CA ILE A 165 -0.31 -11.11 7.54
C ILE A 165 0.99 -10.69 8.20
N ASP A 166 1.70 -9.69 7.66
CA ASP A 166 2.90 -9.20 8.30
C ASP A 166 2.59 -8.68 9.72
N ASP A 167 1.52 -7.89 9.87
CA ASP A 167 1.00 -7.42 11.18
C ASP A 167 0.59 -8.54 12.15
N LYS A 168 0.26 -9.74 11.65
CA LYS A 168 -0.10 -10.90 12.47
C LYS A 168 1.07 -11.82 12.79
N CYS A 169 1.94 -12.09 11.81
CA CYS A 169 3.20 -12.83 12.02
C CYS A 169 4.10 -12.12 13.03
N GLN A 170 3.97 -10.80 13.13
CA GLN A 170 4.51 -9.97 14.20
C GLN A 170 4.16 -10.44 15.62
N TRP A 171 3.04 -11.09 15.92
CA TRP A 171 2.70 -11.38 17.33
C TRP A 171 3.56 -12.46 17.99
N ASN A 172 4.22 -13.33 17.21
CA ASN A 172 4.85 -14.53 17.76
C ASN A 172 6.37 -14.41 18.02
N ALA A 173 7.10 -13.60 17.26
CA ALA A 173 8.56 -13.42 17.43
C ALA A 173 8.94 -12.11 18.16
N ILE A 174 7.99 -11.17 18.22
CA ILE A 174 8.19 -9.81 18.72
C ILE A 174 8.13 -9.62 20.23
N PRO A 175 7.47 -10.44 21.07
CA PRO A 175 7.48 -10.19 22.52
C PRO A 175 8.90 -10.08 23.07
N PHE A 176 9.83 -10.89 22.56
CA PHE A 176 11.25 -10.77 22.87
C PHE A 176 11.83 -9.43 22.35
N LEU A 177 11.69 -9.08 21.07
CA LEU A 177 12.36 -7.91 20.49
C LEU A 177 11.71 -6.55 20.83
N ASN A 178 10.38 -6.48 20.98
CA ASN A 178 9.64 -5.26 21.35
C ASN A 178 9.67 -4.95 22.84
N GLN A 179 9.75 -5.95 23.73
CA GLN A 179 10.01 -5.69 25.16
C GLN A 179 11.30 -4.88 25.35
N TYR A 180 12.18 -4.91 24.35
CA TYR A 180 13.46 -4.28 24.40
C TYR A 180 13.71 -3.14 23.41
N GLN A 181 12.66 -2.62 22.76
CA GLN A 181 12.75 -1.38 22.01
C GLN A 181 13.33 -0.26 22.91
N GLY A 182 14.38 0.41 22.44
CA GLY A 182 15.10 1.45 23.20
C GLY A 182 16.04 0.94 24.32
N ILE A 183 16.02 -0.36 24.63
CA ILE A 183 16.89 -0.99 25.63
C ILE A 183 17.69 -2.19 25.10
N PHE A 184 17.93 -2.24 23.77
CA PHE A 184 18.71 -3.29 23.11
C PHE A 184 20.03 -3.59 23.82
N HIS A 185 20.71 -2.55 24.32
CA HIS A 185 21.93 -2.66 25.13
C HIS A 185 21.77 -3.47 26.42
N LYS A 186 20.59 -3.52 27.04
CA LYS A 186 20.32 -4.34 28.23
C LYS A 186 20.03 -5.79 27.88
N VAL A 187 19.46 -6.03 26.69
CA VAL A 187 19.10 -7.38 26.21
C VAL A 187 20.32 -8.17 25.86
N ILE A 188 21.22 -7.57 25.08
CA ILE A 188 22.44 -8.25 24.62
C ILE A 188 23.36 -8.63 25.79
N LEU A 189 23.09 -8.07 26.97
CA LEU A 189 23.74 -8.37 28.24
C LEU A 189 22.98 -9.37 29.11
N SER A 190 21.74 -9.73 28.77
CA SER A 190 20.93 -10.68 29.54
C SER A 190 21.38 -12.12 29.30
N ASP A 191 21.08 -13.00 30.27
CA ASP A 191 21.38 -14.43 30.15
C ASP A 191 20.51 -15.14 29.10
N GLU A 192 19.38 -14.54 28.74
CA GLU A 192 18.41 -15.06 27.79
C GLU A 192 18.70 -14.63 26.34
N PHE A 193 19.74 -13.82 26.11
CA PHE A 193 20.08 -13.35 24.77
C PHE A 193 20.62 -14.46 23.87
N ASN A 194 19.92 -14.68 22.77
CA ASN A 194 20.34 -15.62 21.73
C ASN A 194 20.69 -14.88 20.43
N ALA A 195 22.00 -14.75 20.17
CA ALA A 195 22.51 -14.08 18.98
C ALA A 195 22.14 -14.80 17.67
N THR A 196 22.00 -16.13 17.69
CA THR A 196 21.55 -16.92 16.53
C THR A 196 20.09 -16.66 16.21
N LEU A 197 19.24 -16.57 17.24
CA LEU A 197 17.83 -16.20 17.07
C LEU A 197 17.71 -14.80 16.48
N LEU A 198 18.42 -13.80 17.05
CA LEU A 198 18.42 -12.44 16.52
C LEU A 198 18.85 -12.39 15.05
N LYS A 199 19.90 -13.13 14.67
CA LYS A 199 20.35 -13.22 13.27
C LYS A 199 19.23 -13.73 12.36
N ASN A 200 18.59 -14.84 12.73
CA ASN A 200 17.50 -15.42 11.94
C ASN A 200 16.32 -14.47 11.80
N GLU A 201 15.95 -13.78 12.89
CA GLU A 201 14.88 -12.77 12.88
C GLU A 201 15.19 -11.58 11.97
N VAL A 202 16.40 -11.02 12.06
CA VAL A 202 16.83 -9.90 11.21
C VAL A 202 16.86 -10.29 9.73
N SER A 203 17.39 -11.47 9.40
CA SER A 203 17.42 -11.97 8.02
C SER A 203 16.01 -12.28 7.50
N GLY A 204 15.15 -12.88 8.33
CA GLY A 204 13.75 -13.12 8.00
C GLY A 204 13.01 -11.81 7.72
N ARG A 205 13.12 -10.83 8.61
CA ARG A 205 12.51 -9.50 8.44
C ARG A 205 13.01 -8.80 7.18
N TYR A 206 14.31 -8.86 6.91
CA TYR A 206 14.87 -8.28 5.68
C TYR A 206 14.21 -8.89 4.43
N SER A 207 14.07 -10.22 4.38
CA SER A 207 13.40 -10.90 3.26
C SER A 207 11.93 -10.50 3.14
N THR A 208 11.20 -10.42 4.25
CA THR A 208 9.79 -10.01 4.26
C THR A 208 9.62 -8.58 3.76
N THR A 209 10.43 -7.63 4.27
CA THR A 209 10.40 -6.23 3.82
C THR A 209 10.69 -6.11 2.32
N LEU A 210 11.62 -6.91 1.77
CA LEU A 210 11.85 -6.90 0.32
C LEU A 210 10.64 -7.39 -0.48
N ASN A 211 9.91 -8.39 0.03
CA ASN A 211 8.70 -8.88 -0.62
C ASN A 211 7.56 -7.85 -0.54
N GLU A 212 7.37 -7.20 0.60
CA GLU A 212 6.41 -6.09 0.75
C GLU A 212 6.71 -4.96 -0.22
N MET A 213 7.98 -4.55 -0.33
CA MET A 213 8.40 -3.53 -1.28
C MET A 213 8.08 -3.92 -2.74
N ARG A 214 8.27 -5.19 -3.10
CA ARG A 214 7.90 -5.68 -4.45
C ARG A 214 6.39 -5.61 -4.68
N SER A 215 5.60 -6.04 -3.70
CA SER A 215 4.13 -5.97 -3.79
C SER A 215 3.64 -4.53 -3.90
N LYS A 216 4.16 -3.61 -3.09
CA LYS A 216 3.83 -2.18 -3.17
C LYS A 216 4.21 -1.58 -4.53
N GLN A 217 5.39 -1.91 -5.06
CA GLN A 217 5.79 -1.45 -6.40
C GLN A 217 4.85 -1.97 -7.49
N LEU A 218 4.47 -3.26 -7.44
CA LEU A 218 3.53 -3.84 -8.39
C LEU A 218 2.17 -3.10 -8.38
N ILE A 219 1.67 -2.72 -7.20
CA ILE A 219 0.42 -1.95 -7.08
C ILE A 219 0.57 -0.55 -7.66
N ILE A 220 1.69 0.13 -7.43
CA ILE A 220 1.97 1.43 -8.07
C ILE A 220 1.94 1.30 -9.59
N ASP A 221 2.62 0.29 -10.14
CA ASP A 221 2.69 0.08 -11.60
C ASP A 221 1.29 -0.18 -12.18
N LYS A 222 0.47 -0.97 -11.48
CA LYS A 222 -0.93 -1.25 -11.86
C LYS A 222 -1.81 0.00 -11.78
N ALA A 223 -1.69 0.80 -10.72
CA ALA A 223 -2.43 2.04 -10.55
C ALA A 223 -2.08 3.05 -11.65
N GLN A 224 -0.80 3.19 -11.99
CA GLN A 224 -0.33 4.04 -13.08
C GLN A 224 -0.82 3.56 -14.45
N ALA A 225 -0.79 2.24 -14.69
CA ALA A 225 -1.34 1.66 -15.91
C ALA A 225 -2.85 1.95 -16.04
N LEU A 226 -3.61 1.81 -14.95
CA LEU A 226 -5.04 2.10 -14.94
C LEU A 226 -5.33 3.59 -15.16
N LEU A 227 -4.58 4.48 -14.50
CA LEU A 227 -4.66 5.94 -14.72
C LEU A 227 -4.47 6.30 -16.20
N ASN A 228 -3.49 5.69 -16.87
CA ASN A 228 -3.26 5.95 -18.29
C ASN A 228 -4.46 5.51 -19.14
N VAL A 229 -5.05 4.34 -18.85
CA VAL A 229 -6.23 3.86 -19.57
C VAL A 229 -7.43 4.79 -19.37
N ILE A 230 -7.67 5.28 -18.15
CA ILE A 230 -8.79 6.20 -17.85
C ILE A 230 -8.61 7.54 -18.59
N LYS A 231 -7.38 8.06 -18.66
CA LYS A 231 -7.08 9.32 -19.37
C LYS A 231 -7.24 9.23 -20.88
N THR A 232 -7.01 8.05 -21.46
CA THR A 232 -7.16 7.81 -22.91
C THR A 232 -8.57 7.42 -23.35
N ASN A 233 -9.47 7.13 -22.40
CA ASN A 233 -10.91 6.93 -22.65
C ASN A 233 -11.68 8.24 -22.43
#